data_AF-A0A367A2W5-F1
#
_entry.id   AF-A0A367A2W5-F1
#
_cell.length_a   1.000
_cell.length_b   1.000
_cell.length_c   1.000
_cell.angle_alpha   90.00
_cell.angle_beta   90.00
_cell.angle_gamma   90.00
#
_symmetry.space_group_name_H-M   'P 1'
#
loop_
_entity.id
_entity.type
_entity.pdbx_description
1 polymer ?
#
loop_
_entity_poly.entity_id
_entity_poly.type
_entity_poly.pdbx_seq_one_letter_code
_entity_poly.pdbx_strand_id
1 'polypeptide(L)'
;MITTALPLAPPARWRDALKASGLPPTAILVGHRLTDRGADDATAVLMPALWELADACQVPLPVVRRCLTVLTAAGWIAPATDDDGRRLAVLTDPTGDPA
;
A
#
# COMPACT_ATOMS: atom_id res chain seq x y z
N MET A 1 13.18 -11.12 -23.86
CA MET A 1 11.99 -11.07 -22.99
C MET A 1 12.49 -10.73 -21.60
N ILE A 2 12.21 -9.53 -21.10
CA ILE A 2 12.61 -9.15 -19.73
C ILE A 2 11.45 -9.53 -18.83
N THR A 3 11.62 -10.59 -18.05
CA THR A 3 10.71 -10.95 -16.96
C THR A 3 11.06 -10.05 -15.79
N THR A 4 10.26 -9.01 -15.56
CA THR A 4 10.44 -8.14 -14.40
C THR A 4 10.11 -8.94 -13.15
N ALA A 5 11.15 -9.41 -12.45
CA ALA A 5 10.99 -9.91 -11.09
C ALA A 5 10.54 -8.73 -10.23
N LEU A 6 9.29 -8.72 -9.76
CA LEU A 6 8.88 -7.80 -8.70
C LEU A 6 9.67 -8.22 -7.45
N PRO A 7 10.61 -7.42 -6.92
CA PRO A 7 11.26 -7.76 -5.66
C PRO A 7 10.21 -7.68 -4.56
N LEU A 8 9.78 -8.84 -4.05
CA LEU A 8 8.90 -8.95 -2.90
C LEU A 8 9.62 -8.41 -1.67
N ALA A 9 9.33 -7.17 -1.27
CA ALA A 9 9.60 -6.76 0.10
C ALA A 9 8.57 -7.48 0.98
N PRO A 10 8.97 -8.36 1.92
CA PRO A 10 8.04 -8.86 2.92
C PRO A 10 7.38 -7.64 3.61
N PRO A 11 6.07 -7.67 3.91
CA PRO A 11 5.31 -6.57 4.50
C PRO A 11 6.02 -5.82 5.63
N ALA A 12 6.81 -6.50 6.46
CA ALA A 12 7.63 -5.87 7.51
C ALA A 12 8.67 -4.87 6.94
N ARG A 13 9.42 -5.28 5.91
CA ARG A 13 10.41 -4.41 5.23
C ARG A 13 9.74 -3.25 4.52
N TRP A 14 8.63 -3.51 3.81
CA TRP A 14 7.86 -2.45 3.15
C TRP A 14 7.32 -1.43 4.16
N ARG A 15 6.78 -1.89 5.29
CA ARG A 15 6.29 -1.02 6.37
C ARG A 15 7.38 -0.13 6.95
N ASP A 16 8.58 -0.68 7.17
CA ASP A 16 9.68 0.10 7.71
C ASP A 16 10.24 1.11 6.68
N ALA A 17 10.31 0.72 5.41
CA ALA A 17 10.65 1.63 4.31
C ALA A 17 9.61 2.76 4.18
N LEU A 18 8.32 2.43 4.28
CA LEU A 18 7.24 3.42 4.27
C LEU A 18 7.36 4.42 5.42
N LYS A 19 7.71 3.97 6.64
CA LYS A 19 7.97 4.88 7.76
C LYS A 19 9.13 5.84 7.48
N ALA A 20 10.15 5.37 6.77
CA ALA A 20 11.32 6.16 6.40
C ALA A 20 11.12 7.04 5.15
N SER A 21 9.99 6.91 4.45
CA SER A 21 9.72 7.55 3.15
C SER A 21 9.58 9.08 3.16
N GLY A 22 9.48 9.71 4.34
CA GLY A 22 9.20 11.14 4.46
C GLY A 22 7.78 11.55 4.08
N LEU A 23 6.88 10.59 3.82
CA LEU A 23 5.48 10.86 3.54
C LEU A 23 4.74 11.43 4.76
N PRO A 24 3.57 12.08 4.55
CA PRO A 24 2.75 12.57 5.65
C PRO A 24 2.41 11.44 6.64
N PRO A 25 2.46 11.66 7.96
CA PRO A 25 2.18 10.63 8.96
C PRO A 25 0.83 9.93 8.76
N THR A 26 -0.19 10.65 8.32
CA THR A 26 -1.51 10.09 8.01
C THR A 26 -1.48 9.16 6.80
N ALA A 27 -0.66 9.46 5.78
CA ALA A 27 -0.49 8.56 4.63
C ALA A 27 0.24 7.29 5.04
N ILE A 28 1.26 7.40 5.90
CA ILE A 28 1.96 6.25 6.48
C ILE A 28 0.98 5.38 7.28
N LEU A 29 0.17 5.97 8.16
CA LEU A 29 -0.86 5.25 8.92
C LEU A 29 -1.84 4.50 8.01
N VAL A 30 -2.35 5.16 6.97
CA VAL A 30 -3.25 4.54 5.99
C VAL A 30 -2.58 3.36 5.28
N GLY A 31 -1.31 3.50 4.88
CA GLY A 31 -0.53 2.42 4.28
C GLY A 31 -0.31 1.24 5.23
N HIS A 32 -0.01 1.51 6.50
CA HIS A 32 0.09 0.47 7.53
C HIS A 32 -1.21 -0.31 7.71
N ARG A 33 -2.34 0.40 7.87
CA ARG A 33 -3.65 -0.21 8.03
C ARG A 33 -4.09 -1.01 6.82
N LEU A 34 -3.60 -0.65 5.63
CA LEU A 34 -3.77 -1.43 4.43
C LEU A 34 -3.16 -2.82 4.60
N THR A 35 -1.91 -2.89 5.08
CA THR A 35 -1.15 -4.14 5.21
C THR A 35 -1.58 -5.01 6.38
N ASP A 36 -2.24 -4.47 7.41
CA ASP A 36 -2.73 -5.23 8.57
C ASP A 36 -3.77 -6.31 8.17
N ARG A 37 -4.36 -6.21 6.98
CA ARG A 37 -5.38 -7.14 6.46
C ARG A 37 -4.87 -8.14 5.43
N GLY A 38 -3.60 -8.01 5.01
CA GLY A 38 -2.95 -8.97 4.11
C GLY A 38 -2.33 -10.14 4.89
N ALA A 39 -2.07 -11.25 4.20
CA ALA A 39 -1.17 -12.27 4.76
C ALA A 39 0.23 -11.67 4.96
N ASP A 40 1.00 -12.21 5.92
CA ASP A 40 2.30 -11.69 6.33
C ASP A 40 3.36 -11.65 5.21
N ASP A 41 3.11 -12.29 4.07
CA ASP A 41 3.94 -12.35 2.86
C ASP A 41 3.25 -11.80 1.59
N ALA A 42 2.02 -11.29 1.70
CA ALA A 42 1.25 -10.84 0.54
C ALA A 42 1.78 -9.51 -0.01
N THR A 43 2.17 -9.51 -1.30
CA THR A 43 2.50 -8.30 -2.07
C THR A 43 1.30 -7.63 -2.71
N ALA A 44 0.18 -8.34 -2.82
CA ALA A 44 -1.09 -7.77 -3.23
C ALA A 44 -2.10 -7.90 -2.09
N VAL A 45 -2.63 -6.77 -1.65
CA VAL A 45 -3.59 -6.71 -0.53
C VAL A 45 -4.96 -6.32 -1.05
N LEU A 46 -5.99 -7.05 -0.64
CA LEU A 46 -7.37 -6.70 -0.96
C LEU A 46 -7.71 -5.30 -0.45
N MET A 47 -8.27 -4.47 -1.32
CA MET A 47 -8.69 -3.12 -0.94
C MET A 47 -9.96 -3.17 -0.11
N PRO A 48 -9.91 -2.75 1.17
CA PRO A 48 -11.10 -2.62 1.97
C PRO A 48 -11.95 -1.47 1.45
N ALA A 49 -13.20 -1.42 1.91
CA ALA A 49 -14.02 -0.25 1.63
C ALA A 49 -13.39 1.00 2.29
N LEU A 50 -13.45 2.13 1.61
CA LEU A 50 -12.79 3.37 2.08
C LEU A 50 -13.28 3.82 3.47
N TRP A 51 -14.53 3.51 3.81
CA TRP A 51 -15.09 3.82 5.12
C TRP A 51 -14.48 2.94 6.23
N GLU A 52 -14.18 1.68 5.97
CA GLU A 52 -13.52 0.79 6.93
C GLU A 52 -12.09 1.25 7.21
N LEU A 53 -11.40 1.75 6.19
CA LEU A 53 -10.06 2.29 6.32
C LEU A 53 -10.07 3.64 7.06
N ALA A 54 -11.09 4.46 6.83
CA ALA A 54 -11.33 5.71 7.57
C ALA A 54 -11.57 5.45 9.06
N ASP A 55 -12.40 4.47 9.38
CA ASP A 55 -12.67 4.04 10.76
C ASP A 55 -11.40 3.46 11.43
N ALA A 56 -10.69 2.55 10.76
CA ALA A 56 -9.45 1.96 11.30
C ALA A 56 -8.31 2.98 11.54
N CYS A 57 -8.30 4.06 10.76
CA CYS A 57 -7.34 5.16 10.91
C CYS A 57 -7.87 6.30 11.82
N GLN A 58 -9.16 6.28 12.20
CA GLN A 58 -9.84 7.38 12.89
C GLN A 58 -9.67 8.74 12.17
N VAL A 59 -9.79 8.75 10.84
CA VAL A 59 -9.69 9.96 10.02
C VAL A 59 -10.85 10.10 9.03
N PRO A 60 -11.18 11.32 8.57
CA PRO A 60 -12.26 11.51 7.60
C PRO A 60 -12.02 10.79 6.26
N LEU A 61 -13.09 10.29 5.64
CA LEU A 61 -13.05 9.59 4.36
C LEU A 61 -12.37 10.38 3.22
N PRO A 62 -12.56 11.72 3.09
CA PRO A 62 -11.81 12.51 2.11
C PRO A 62 -10.30 12.52 2.35
N VAL A 63 -9.86 12.44 3.62
CA VAL A 63 -8.44 12.37 4.00
C VAL A 63 -7.86 11.02 3.58
N VAL A 64 -8.57 9.91 3.82
CA VAL A 64 -8.15 8.58 3.34
C VAL A 64 -7.97 8.56 1.83
N ARG A 65 -8.93 9.11 1.07
CA ARG A 65 -8.82 9.21 -0.40
C ARG A 65 -7.55 9.94 -0.81
N ARG A 66 -7.28 11.10 -0.20
CA ARG A 66 -6.07 11.87 -0.48
C ARG A 66 -4.80 11.11 -0.12
N CYS A 67 -4.78 10.42 1.02
CA CYS A 67 -3.66 9.59 1.45
C CYS A 67 -3.38 8.45 0.46
N LEU A 68 -4.41 7.75 -0.03
CA LEU A 68 -4.26 6.72 -1.05
C LEU A 68 -3.69 7.30 -2.35
N THR A 69 -4.19 8.46 -2.79
CA THR A 69 -3.61 9.15 -3.96
C THR A 69 -2.14 9.51 -3.76
N VAL A 70 -1.76 9.97 -2.56
CA VAL A 70 -0.36 10.27 -2.22
C VAL A 70 0.51 9.01 -2.26
N LEU A 71 0.05 7.91 -1.66
CA LEU A 71 0.77 6.63 -1.67
C LEU A 71 0.95 6.09 -3.10
N THR A 72 -0.09 6.19 -3.94
CA THR A 72 -0.01 5.80 -5.35
C THR A 72 0.93 6.69 -6.14
N ALA A 73 0.83 8.01 -5.99
CA ALA A 73 1.69 8.96 -6.70
C ALA A 73 3.17 8.83 -6.29
N ALA A 74 3.42 8.48 -5.03
CA ALA A 74 4.76 8.22 -4.52
C ALA A 74 5.28 6.81 -4.84
N GLY A 75 4.49 5.98 -5.54
CA GLY A 75 4.91 4.65 -5.97
C GLY A 75 5.01 3.62 -4.85
N TRP A 76 4.30 3.82 -3.73
CA TRP A 76 4.24 2.85 -2.62
C TRP A 76 3.14 1.80 -2.81
N ILE A 77 2.09 2.15 -3.55
CA ILE A 77 1.02 1.22 -3.92
C ILE A 77 0.61 1.40 -5.38
N ALA A 78 0.29 0.32 -6.06
CA ALA A 78 -0.34 0.34 -7.38
C ALA A 78 -1.73 -0.30 -7.32
N PRO A 79 -2.79 0.35 -7.84
CA PRO A 79 -4.10 -0.26 -7.92
C PRO A 79 -4.08 -1.42 -8.92
N ALA A 80 -4.67 -2.54 -8.53
CA ALA A 80 -4.85 -3.72 -9.38
C ALA A 80 -6.25 -4.30 -9.18
N THR A 81 -6.59 -5.30 -9.99
CA THR A 81 -7.82 -6.08 -9.88
C THR A 81 -7.46 -7.55 -9.98
N ASP A 82 -8.06 -8.40 -9.14
CA ASP A 82 -7.89 -9.86 -9.25
C ASP A 82 -8.80 -10.45 -10.33
N ASP A 83 -8.68 -11.76 -10.57
CA ASP A 83 -9.47 -12.49 -11.57
C ASP A 83 -10.99 -12.49 -11.24
N ASP A 84 -11.34 -12.28 -9.97
CA ASP A 84 -12.72 -12.17 -9.49
C ASP A 84 -13.29 -10.73 -9.62
N GLY A 85 -12.51 -9.79 -10.16
CA GLY A 85 -12.91 -8.38 -10.32
C GLY A 85 -12.81 -7.56 -9.03
N ARG A 86 -12.20 -8.08 -7.97
CA ARG A 86 -12.01 -7.38 -6.69
C ARG A 86 -10.79 -6.47 -6.76
N ARG A 87 -10.89 -5.30 -6.12
CA ARG A 87 -9.82 -4.31 -6.10
C ARG A 87 -8.69 -4.74 -5.17
N LEU A 88 -7.47 -4.63 -5.65
CA LEU A 88 -6.24 -4.89 -4.93
C LEU A 88 -5.38 -3.62 -4.88
N ALA A 89 -4.52 -3.51 -3.87
CA ALA A 89 -3.32 -2.68 -3.92
C ALA A 89 -2.11 -3.59 -3.91
N VAL A 90 -1.30 -3.47 -4.95
CA VAL A 90 0.02 -4.08 -5.00
C VAL A 90 0.97 -3.17 -4.22
N LEU A 91 1.60 -3.70 -3.19
CA LEU A 91 2.63 -3.03 -2.42
C LEU A 91 3.88 -2.93 -3.26
N THR A 92 4.36 -1.72 -3.46
CA THR A 92 5.56 -1.42 -4.24
C THR A 92 6.55 -0.69 -3.34
N ASP A 93 7.83 -1.01 -3.45
CA ASP A 93 8.89 -0.31 -2.73
C ASP A 93 9.69 0.54 -3.74
N PRO A 94 9.41 1.84 -3.86
CA PRO A 94 10.13 2.72 -4.77
C PRO A 94 11.55 3.02 -4.27
N THR A 95 11.88 2.63 -3.04
CA THR A 95 13.21 2.78 -2.44
C THR A 95 14.08 1.55 -2.61
N GLY A 96 13.52 0.46 -3.15
CA GLY A 96 14.26 -0.74 -3.52
C GLY A 96 15.37 -0.39 -4.52
N ASP A 97 16.60 -0.69 -4.13
CA ASP A 97 17.81 -0.51 -4.93
C ASP A 97 17.62 -1.11 -6.34
N PRO A 98 17.85 -0.35 -7.43
CA PRO A 98 17.83 -0.90 -8.77
C PRO A 98 19.12 -1.72 -8.98
N ALA A 99 19.13 -2.96 -8.51
CA ALA A 99 20.18 -3.93 -8.82
C ALA A 99 20.15 -4.37 -10.29
#